data_AF-A0A420YPK6-F1
#
_entry.id   AF-A0A420YPK6-F1
#
_cell.length_a   1.000
_cell.length_b   1.000
_cell.length_c   1.000
_cell.angle_alpha   90.00
_cell.angle_beta   90.00
_cell.angle_gamma   90.00
#
_symmetry.space_group_name_H-M   'P 1'
#
loop_
_entity.id
_entity.type
_entity.pdbx_description
1 polymer ?
#
loop_
_entity_poly.entity_id
_entity_poly.type
_entity_poly.pdbx_seq_one_letter_code
_entity_poly.pdbx_strand_id
1 'polypeptide(L)'
;MKNIEINVKEIVDYIEMNCYNRDTIGLHHPSMHQDLILNNRLTEIDYINGAVVRKGKKYGVPTPYCAFLTSLIHCKEQILKAH
;
A
#
# COMPACT_ATOMS: atom_id res chain seq x y z
N MET A 1 -19.18 -8.11 5.73
CA MET A 1 -18.48 -6.88 6.13
C MET A 1 -19.53 -5.83 6.36
N LYS A 2 -19.50 -5.17 7.52
CA LYS A 2 -20.49 -4.17 7.93
C LYS A 2 -20.50 -3.01 6.92
N ASN A 3 -21.66 -2.37 6.75
CA ASN A 3 -21.91 -1.18 5.94
C ASN A 3 -20.98 -0.02 6.34
N ILE A 4 -19.73 -0.06 5.89
CA ILE A 4 -18.78 1.03 6.06
C ILE A 4 -18.74 1.75 4.73
N GLU A 5 -19.37 2.92 4.69
CA GLU A 5 -19.25 3.85 3.57
C GLU A 5 -17.97 4.66 3.75
N ILE A 6 -17.17 4.70 2.69
CA ILE A 6 -15.90 5.42 2.66
C ILE A 6 -16.08 6.65 1.79
N ASN A 7 -15.80 7.83 2.34
CA ASN A 7 -15.74 9.06 1.56
C ASN A 7 -14.43 9.12 0.76
N VAL A 8 -14.50 8.64 -0.49
CA VAL A 8 -13.31 8.53 -1.36
C VAL A 8 -12.67 9.89 -1.59
N LYS A 9 -13.47 10.94 -1.82
CA LYS A 9 -12.95 12.27 -2.10
C LYS A 9 -12.14 12.81 -0.93
N GLU A 10 -12.71 12.73 0.27
CA GLU A 10 -12.04 13.21 1.50
C GLU A 10 -10.72 12.47 1.76
N ILE A 11 -10.68 11.15 1.52
CA ILE A 11 -9.45 10.38 1.70
C ILE A 11 -8.39 10.75 0.67
N VAL A 12 -8.77 10.90 -0.59
CA VAL A 12 -7.84 11.32 -1.65
C VAL A 12 -7.30 12.72 -1.35
N ASP A 13 -8.18 13.67 -1.03
CA ASP A 13 -7.79 15.03 -0.65
C ASP A 13 -6.84 15.02 0.56
N TYR A 14 -7.14 14.20 1.58
CA TYR A 14 -6.29 14.06 2.76
C TYR A 14 -4.89 13.54 2.41
N ILE A 15 -4.79 12.51 1.55
CA ILE A 15 -3.50 11.98 1.09
C ILE A 15 -2.72 13.05 0.32
N GLU A 16 -3.35 13.73 -0.62
CA GLU A 16 -2.68 14.75 -1.44
C GLU A 16 -2.20 15.94 -0.60
N MET A 17 -3.05 16.44 0.29
CA MET A 17 -2.74 17.62 1.12
C MET A 17 -1.66 17.34 2.17
N ASN A 18 -1.61 16.14 2.75
CA ASN A 18 -0.68 15.82 3.83
C ASN A 18 0.57 15.11 3.32
N CYS A 19 0.42 14.09 2.47
CA CYS A 19 1.54 13.24 2.06
C CYS A 19 2.39 13.86 0.95
N TYR A 20 1.90 14.84 0.18
CA TYR A 20 2.69 15.51 -0.86
C TYR A 20 3.24 16.87 -0.43
N ASN A 21 2.75 17.43 0.68
CA ASN A 21 3.18 18.72 1.17
C ASN A 21 4.61 18.65 1.74
N ARG A 22 5.54 19.33 1.05
CA ARG A 22 6.97 19.38 1.36
C ARG A 22 7.29 20.06 2.69
N ASP A 23 6.44 20.98 3.14
CA ASP A 23 6.60 21.67 4.43
C ASP A 23 6.22 20.76 5.61
N THR A 24 5.63 19.59 5.33
CA THR A 24 5.27 18.57 6.32
C THR A 24 6.01 17.27 6.03
N ILE A 25 5.30 16.20 5.64
CA ILE A 25 5.88 14.86 5.48
C ILE A 25 6.30 14.54 4.04
N GLY A 26 6.06 15.42 3.06
CA GLY A 26 6.24 15.12 1.63
C GLY A 26 7.66 14.84 1.16
N LEU A 27 8.66 15.14 2.00
CA LEU A 27 10.07 14.79 1.74
C LEU A 27 10.51 13.48 2.43
N HIS A 28 9.66 12.89 3.26
CA HIS A 28 9.97 11.64 3.96
C HIS A 28 9.62 10.43 3.09
N HIS A 29 10.49 9.43 3.12
CA HIS A 29 10.16 8.12 2.58
C HIS A 29 9.23 7.35 3.53
N PRO A 30 8.15 6.72 3.02
CA PRO A 30 7.22 5.95 3.84
C PRO A 30 7.90 4.70 4.42
N SER A 31 7.30 4.12 5.46
CA SER A 31 7.85 2.95 6.18
C SER A 31 8.20 1.78 5.26
N MET A 32 7.33 1.42 4.32
CA MET A 32 7.58 0.34 3.36
C MET A 32 8.86 0.56 2.54
N HIS A 33 9.17 1.81 2.17
CA HIS A 33 10.42 2.13 1.48
C HIS A 33 11.62 1.95 2.43
N GLN A 34 11.49 2.39 3.68
CA GLN A 34 12.55 2.20 4.67
C GLN A 34 12.81 0.72 4.93
N ASP A 35 11.77 -0.09 5.06
CA ASP A 35 11.88 -1.55 5.23
C ASP A 35 12.61 -2.19 4.06
N LEU A 36 12.13 -1.98 2.85
CA LEU A 36 12.63 -2.72 1.70
C LEU A 36 13.93 -2.15 1.14
N ILE A 37 13.99 -0.83 0.94
CA ILE A 37 15.09 -0.18 0.22
C ILE A 37 16.27 0.13 1.15
N LEU A 38 16.00 0.58 2.38
CA LEU A 38 17.07 0.97 3.30
C LEU A 38 17.51 -0.20 4.18
N ASN A 39 16.57 -1.04 4.62
CA ASN A 39 16.85 -2.09 5.61
C ASN A 39 16.82 -3.52 5.04
N ASN A 40 16.50 -3.69 3.75
CA ASN A 40 16.40 -5.00 3.09
C ASN A 40 15.49 -6.01 3.82
N ARG A 41 14.40 -5.52 4.42
CA ARG A 41 13.39 -6.32 5.11
C ARG A 41 12.17 -6.57 4.25
N LEU A 42 11.47 -7.67 4.53
CA LEU A 42 10.14 -7.92 3.98
C LEU A 42 9.16 -6.82 4.38
N THR A 43 8.24 -6.49 3.48
CA THR A 43 7.25 -5.42 3.67
C THR A 43 5.93 -5.93 4.25
N GLU A 44 5.09 -5.00 4.70
CA GLU A 44 3.73 -5.29 5.16
C GLU A 44 2.68 -5.29 4.03
N ILE A 45 3.10 -5.37 2.75
CA ILE A 45 2.20 -5.22 1.59
C ILE A 45 1.02 -6.22 1.59
N ASP A 46 1.23 -7.41 2.16
CA ASP A 46 0.22 -8.46 2.29
C ASP A 46 -0.90 -8.14 3.29
N TYR A 47 -0.63 -7.27 4.25
CA TYR A 47 -1.58 -6.85 5.27
C TYR A 47 -2.35 -5.59 4.87
N ILE A 48 -1.82 -4.83 3.90
CA ILE A 48 -2.44 -3.63 3.34
C ILE A 48 -3.18 -3.99 2.04
N ASN A 49 -2.47 -4.01 0.90
CA ASN A 49 -3.05 -4.30 -0.41
C ASN A 49 -3.45 -5.76 -0.55
N GLY A 50 -2.62 -6.69 -0.05
CA GLY A 50 -2.94 -8.12 -0.07
C GLY A 50 -4.22 -8.44 0.70
N ALA A 51 -4.51 -7.71 1.78
CA ALA A 51 -5.76 -7.86 2.52
C ALA A 51 -6.98 -7.42 1.71
N VAL A 52 -6.86 -6.33 0.94
CA VAL A 52 -7.91 -5.89 0.00
C VAL A 52 -8.13 -6.94 -1.08
N VAL A 53 -7.06 -7.52 -1.64
CA VAL A 53 -7.15 -8.59 -2.65
C VAL A 53 -7.86 -9.83 -2.12
N ARG A 54 -7.50 -10.30 -0.91
CA ARG A 54 -8.16 -11.45 -0.27
C ARG A 54 -9.66 -11.19 -0.06
N LYS A 55 -10.02 -9.99 0.38
CA LYS A 55 -11.42 -9.58 0.57
C LYS A 55 -12.16 -9.46 -0.77
N GLY A 56 -11.55 -8.84 -1.78
CA GLY A 56 -12.11 -8.70 -3.12
C GLY A 56 -12.47 -10.06 -3.72
N LYS A 57 -11.55 -11.03 -3.65
CA LYS A 57 -11.81 -12.43 -4.06
C LYS A 57 -12.98 -13.05 -3.30
N LYS A 58 -13.05 -12.87 -1.97
CA LYS A 58 -14.13 -13.43 -1.15
C LYS A 58 -15.51 -12.88 -1.50
N TYR A 59 -15.59 -11.61 -1.90
CA TYR A 59 -16.86 -10.92 -2.18
C TYR A 59 -17.15 -10.71 -3.67
N GLY A 60 -16.33 -11.26 -4.57
CA GLY A 60 -16.49 -11.10 -6.02
C GLY A 60 -16.24 -9.67 -6.52
N VAL A 61 -15.46 -8.87 -5.80
CA VAL A 61 -15.11 -7.49 -6.17
C VAL A 61 -13.73 -7.47 -6.83
N PRO A 62 -13.58 -6.95 -8.06
CA PRO A 62 -12.30 -6.86 -8.73
C PRO A 62 -11.39 -5.83 -8.05
N THR A 63 -10.16 -6.24 -7.71
CA THR A 63 -9.15 -5.36 -7.06
C THR A 63 -7.82 -5.37 -7.84
N PRO A 64 -7.83 -5.02 -9.14
CA PRO A 64 -6.68 -5.23 -10.03
C PRO A 64 -5.45 -4.41 -9.60
N TYR A 65 -5.63 -3.16 -9.17
CA TYR A 65 -4.53 -2.31 -8.73
C TYR A 65 -3.87 -2.81 -7.44
N CYS A 66 -4.67 -3.22 -6.45
CA CYS A 66 -4.12 -3.82 -5.23
C CYS A 66 -3.35 -5.10 -5.55
N ALA A 67 -3.88 -5.97 -6.42
CA ALA A 67 -3.23 -7.21 -6.81
C ALA A 67 -1.92 -6.96 -7.56
N PHE A 68 -1.93 -6.00 -8.49
CA PHE A 68 -0.74 -5.67 -9.26
C PHE A 68 0.35 -5.06 -8.38
N LEU A 69 0.01 -4.09 -7.53
CA LEU A 69 1.00 -3.47 -6.63
C LEU A 69 1.58 -4.47 -5.64
N THR A 70 0.76 -5.35 -5.04
CA THR A 70 1.26 -6.44 -4.19
C THR A 70 2.27 -7.33 -4.94
N SER A 71 1.97 -7.68 -6.19
CA SER A 71 2.87 -8.51 -7.00
C SER A 71 4.19 -7.80 -7.31
N LEU A 72 4.16 -6.50 -7.60
CA LEU A 72 5.37 -5.70 -7.85
C LEU A 72 6.27 -5.59 -6.62
N ILE A 73 5.69 -5.41 -5.44
CA ILE A 73 6.47 -5.32 -4.20
C ILE A 73 7.12 -6.67 -3.88
N HIS A 74 6.41 -7.79 -3.99
CA HIS A 74 7.02 -9.11 -3.82
C HIS A 74 8.11 -9.40 -4.85
N CYS A 75 7.90 -9.00 -6.11
CA CYS A 75 8.95 -9.09 -7.13
C CYS A 75 10.20 -8.29 -6.71
N LYS A 76 10.01 -7.09 -6.15
CA LYS A 76 11.12 -6.26 -5.68
C LYS A 76 11.82 -6.88 -4.44
N GLU A 77 11.07 -7.43 -3.49
CA GLU A 77 11.61 -8.20 -2.35
C GLU A 77 12.49 -9.36 -2.83
N GLN A 78 12.04 -10.12 -3.84
CA GLN A 78 12.78 -11.22 -4.42
C GLN A 78 14.06 -10.77 -5.13
N ILE A 79 13.98 -9.69 -5.93
CA ILE A 79 15.15 -9.12 -6.63
C ILE A 79 16.21 -8.67 -5.62
N LEU A 80 15.80 -8.06 -4.51
CA LEU A 80 16.70 -7.58 -3.46
C LEU A 80 17.11 -8.69 -2.47
N LYS A 81 16.45 -9.84 -2.49
CA LYS A 81 16.62 -10.93 -1.52
C LYS A 81 16.39 -10.43 -0.08
N ALA A 82 15.30 -9.69 0.09
CA ALA A 82 14.88 -9.19 1.39
C ALA A 82 14.57 -10.34 2.37
N HIS A 83 14.82 -10.12 3.66
CA HIS A 83 14.66 -11.13 4.72
C HIS A 83 14.26 -10.53 6.07
#